data_AF-A0A968GL78-F1
#
_entry.id   AF-A0A968GL78-F1
#
_cell.length_a   1.000
_cell.length_b   1.000
_cell.length_c   1.000
_cell.angle_alpha   90.00
_cell.angle_beta   90.00
_cell.angle_gamma   90.00
#
_symmetry.space_group_name_H-M   'P 1'
#
loop_
_entity.id
_entity.type
_entity.pdbx_description
1 polymer ?
#
loop_
_entity_poly.entity_id
_entity_poly.type
_entity_poly.pdbx_seq_one_letter_code
_entity_poly.pdbx_strand_id
1 'polypeptide(L)'
;MSFNRVKKLLIPLVALGVTLACGPFSAVTPQPAATLNSLYTAAAETLNAMSTQGAATQPSPTATLSISTPTPLAFETFTPVPPLQPVVRCDAASFVSDVTYPDGTVVSRGNTFTKTWRIKNTGTCTWTNSYALVFVSGEKFGAKNAVSLQTSVEPGKTVDLSVQLTAPNQDGRYRGFWQLRNASGVVFGFGTSGDAKIYVDVNVSGYTVTGYDLAANLCDANWRNADKKLPCPGTDGDKDGFAIVMDKPRMEDGDVRGIGLLTHPQQVRDGLIIGKYAPITIQQGDHFRALIGCLYKANDCNMIFKLAYQIGDNQIRSLGQWHGVYEGD
;
A
#
# COMPACT_ATOMS: atom_id res chain seq x y z
N MET A 1 -82.92 14.66 20.48
CA MET A 1 -83.61 14.34 19.22
C MET A 1 -82.83 13.27 18.49
N SER A 2 -83.56 12.23 18.06
CA SER A 2 -83.26 11.27 17.00
C SER A 2 -82.14 10.24 17.16
N PHE A 3 -82.59 8.99 17.07
CA PHE A 3 -81.91 7.71 16.91
C PHE A 3 -81.04 7.64 15.63
N ASN A 4 -79.95 6.83 15.64
CA ASN A 4 -80.00 5.49 15.01
C ASN A 4 -78.67 4.72 14.97
N ARG A 5 -78.82 3.44 15.31
CA ARG A 5 -78.25 2.22 14.69
C ARG A 5 -76.76 1.91 14.81
N VAL A 6 -76.51 1.08 15.83
CA VAL A 6 -75.54 -0.01 15.87
C VAL A 6 -75.64 -0.89 14.61
N LYS A 7 -74.54 -1.02 13.86
CA LYS A 7 -74.27 -2.16 12.99
C LYS A 7 -73.07 -2.91 13.56
N LYS A 8 -73.34 -4.12 14.06
CA LYS A 8 -72.34 -5.12 14.43
C LYS A 8 -71.60 -5.54 13.16
N LEU A 9 -70.29 -5.30 13.10
CA LEU A 9 -69.41 -5.96 12.13
C LEU A 9 -68.47 -6.88 12.93
N LEU A 10 -68.74 -8.18 12.83
CA LEU A 10 -67.85 -9.26 13.26
C LEU A 10 -66.65 -9.27 12.31
N ILE A 11 -65.48 -8.89 12.80
CA ILE A 11 -64.20 -9.14 12.13
C ILE A 11 -63.52 -10.29 12.89
N PRO A 12 -63.23 -11.43 12.23
CA PRO A 12 -62.56 -12.55 12.89
C PRO A 12 -61.12 -12.15 13.24
N LEU A 13 -60.81 -12.30 14.53
CA LEU A 13 -59.50 -12.16 15.12
C LEU A 13 -58.62 -13.32 14.63
N VAL A 14 -57.81 -13.11 13.60
CA VAL A 14 -56.73 -14.05 13.24
C VAL A 14 -55.55 -13.74 14.15
N ALA A 15 -55.51 -14.42 15.29
CA ALA A 15 -54.34 -14.48 16.17
C ALA A 15 -53.27 -15.34 15.47
N LEU A 16 -52.33 -14.69 14.79
CA LEU A 16 -51.13 -15.36 14.29
C LEU A 16 -50.17 -15.55 15.48
N GLY A 17 -50.32 -16.68 16.17
CA GLY A 17 -49.39 -17.13 17.20
C GLY A 17 -48.05 -17.50 16.57
N VAL A 18 -47.04 -16.65 16.73
CA VAL A 18 -45.65 -17.01 16.47
C VAL A 18 -45.14 -17.74 17.71
N THR A 19 -45.16 -19.07 17.66
CA THR A 19 -44.49 -19.90 18.65
C THR A 19 -42.97 -19.82 18.41
N LEU A 20 -42.26 -19.13 19.29
CA LEU A 20 -40.82 -19.33 19.46
C LEU A 20 -40.59 -20.73 20.05
N ALA A 21 -40.32 -21.70 19.18
CA ALA A 21 -39.66 -22.94 19.57
C ALA A 21 -38.16 -22.77 19.33
N CYS A 22 -37.42 -22.59 20.43
CA CYS A 22 -35.97 -22.62 20.45
C CYS A 22 -35.52 -24.08 20.23
N GLY A 23 -35.05 -24.40 19.03
CA GLY A 23 -34.29 -25.62 18.73
C GLY A 23 -32.80 -25.31 18.70
N PRO A 24 -31.90 -26.20 19.14
CA PRO A 24 -30.47 -25.95 19.12
C PRO A 24 -29.98 -25.99 17.67
N PHE A 25 -29.81 -24.83 17.05
CA PHE A 25 -28.99 -24.71 15.86
C PHE A 25 -27.54 -24.85 16.27
N SER A 26 -26.98 -26.04 16.11
CA SER A 26 -25.53 -26.18 16.03
C SER A 26 -25.08 -25.56 14.72
N ALA A 27 -24.32 -24.47 14.79
CA ALA A 27 -23.60 -23.94 13.65
C ALA A 27 -22.60 -25.01 13.19
N VAL A 28 -22.83 -25.62 12.03
CA VAL A 28 -21.83 -26.46 11.38
C VAL A 28 -20.76 -25.54 10.82
N THR A 29 -19.66 -25.39 11.56
CA THR A 29 -18.42 -24.82 11.02
C THR A 29 -17.91 -25.73 9.89
N PRO A 30 -17.69 -25.22 8.66
CA PRO A 30 -17.03 -26.01 7.65
C PRO A 30 -15.57 -26.25 8.08
N GLN A 31 -15.23 -27.50 8.39
CA GLN A 31 -13.89 -27.93 8.72
C GLN A 31 -13.03 -27.92 7.43
N PRO A 32 -11.97 -27.08 7.32
CA PRO A 32 -11.16 -26.97 6.10
C PRO A 32 -10.28 -28.21 5.81
N ALA A 33 -10.30 -29.23 6.69
CA ALA A 33 -9.47 -30.44 6.54
C ALA A 33 -10.08 -31.52 5.63
N ALA A 34 -11.39 -31.53 5.39
CA ALA A 34 -12.04 -32.58 4.60
C ALA A 34 -11.88 -32.37 3.08
N THR A 35 -11.67 -31.14 2.63
CA THR A 35 -11.58 -30.79 1.20
C THR A 35 -10.18 -31.01 0.62
N LEU A 36 -9.15 -31.19 1.45
CA LEU A 36 -7.79 -31.47 1.00
C LEU A 36 -7.60 -32.96 0.63
N ASN A 37 -8.19 -33.88 1.41
CA ASN A 37 -7.99 -35.33 1.21
C ASN A 37 -8.61 -35.88 -0.09
N SER A 38 -9.71 -35.30 -0.57
CA SER A 38 -10.31 -35.70 -1.84
C SER A 38 -9.46 -35.31 -3.06
N LEU A 39 -8.71 -34.20 -2.99
CA LEU A 39 -7.79 -33.74 -4.03
C LEU A 39 -6.50 -34.58 -4.09
N TYR A 40 -5.97 -35.04 -2.95
CA TYR A 40 -4.83 -35.96 -2.93
C TYR A 40 -5.17 -37.40 -3.37
N THR A 41 -6.42 -37.82 -3.22
CA THR A 41 -6.86 -39.18 -3.62
C THR A 41 -7.05 -39.29 -5.14
N ALA A 42 -7.55 -38.25 -5.80
CA ALA A 42 -7.70 -38.22 -7.27
C ALA A 42 -6.35 -38.18 -8.03
N ALA A 43 -5.29 -37.63 -7.42
CA ALA A 43 -3.94 -37.62 -7.99
C ALA A 43 -3.20 -38.96 -7.86
N ALA A 44 -3.58 -39.82 -6.91
CA ALA A 44 -2.98 -41.13 -6.73
C ALA A 44 -3.59 -42.20 -7.67
N GLU A 45 -4.86 -42.06 -8.07
CA GLU A 45 -5.51 -43.01 -8.98
C GLU A 45 -5.02 -42.88 -10.44
N THR A 46 -4.49 -41.73 -10.84
CA THR A 46 -3.93 -41.52 -12.20
C THR A 46 -2.59 -42.21 -12.41
N LEU A 47 -1.83 -42.52 -11.35
CA LEU A 47 -0.56 -43.26 -11.44
C LEU A 47 -0.76 -44.79 -11.55
N ASN A 48 -1.87 -45.33 -11.06
CA ASN A 48 -2.15 -46.77 -11.12
C ASN A 48 -2.78 -47.23 -12.45
N ALA A 49 -3.27 -46.30 -13.29
CA ALA A 49 -3.85 -46.63 -14.60
C ALA A 49 -2.82 -46.76 -15.74
N MET A 50 -1.56 -46.35 -15.56
CA MET A 50 -0.50 -46.51 -16.57
C MET A 50 0.39 -47.75 -16.36
N SER A 51 0.15 -48.58 -15.33
CA SER A 51 1.04 -49.70 -14.98
C SER A 51 0.50 -51.11 -15.28
N THR A 52 -0.53 -51.26 -16.12
CA THR A 52 -1.13 -52.58 -16.44
C THR A 52 -1.26 -52.90 -17.93
N GLN A 53 -0.21 -52.63 -18.71
CA GLN A 53 0.03 -53.36 -19.96
C GLN A 53 1.48 -53.86 -19.98
N GLY A 54 1.70 -54.99 -19.31
CA GLY A 54 3.00 -55.64 -19.23
C GLY A 54 2.86 -57.12 -18.87
N ALA A 55 2.19 -57.90 -19.72
CA ALA A 55 2.23 -59.36 -19.75
C ALA A 55 1.61 -59.80 -21.09
N ALA A 56 2.09 -60.75 -21.88
CA ALA A 56 3.15 -61.72 -21.74
C ALA A 56 3.56 -62.16 -23.16
N THR A 57 4.80 -62.62 -23.37
CA THR A 57 5.05 -63.66 -24.37
C THR A 57 6.33 -64.43 -24.05
N GLN A 58 6.14 -65.73 -24.02
CA GLN A 58 7.08 -66.83 -23.78
C GLN A 58 8.21 -66.88 -24.82
N PRO A 59 9.46 -67.24 -24.46
CA PRO A 59 10.49 -67.50 -25.46
C PRO A 59 10.23 -68.85 -26.14
N SER A 60 10.15 -68.83 -27.47
CA SER A 60 10.19 -69.99 -28.37
C SER A 60 11.51 -69.92 -29.15
N PRO A 61 12.19 -71.04 -29.46
CA PRO A 61 13.53 -71.02 -30.04
C PRO A 61 13.57 -70.30 -31.39
N THR A 62 14.39 -69.25 -31.45
CA THR A 62 14.62 -68.44 -32.65
C THR A 62 15.58 -69.17 -33.59
N ALA A 63 15.16 -69.35 -34.84
CA ALA A 63 16.03 -69.77 -35.94
C ALA A 63 17.02 -68.63 -36.26
N THR A 64 18.31 -68.95 -36.25
CA THR A 64 19.39 -68.00 -36.57
C THR A 64 19.40 -67.72 -38.08
N LEU A 65 18.91 -66.55 -38.48
CA LEU A 65 19.11 -65.99 -39.83
C LEU A 65 20.21 -64.94 -39.77
N SER A 66 21.30 -65.20 -40.49
CA SER A 66 22.42 -64.27 -40.67
C SER A 66 22.02 -63.14 -41.62
N ILE A 67 21.84 -61.93 -41.07
CA ILE A 67 21.60 -60.70 -41.83
C ILE A 67 22.95 -60.01 -42.04
N SER A 68 23.31 -59.78 -43.30
CA SER A 68 24.51 -59.03 -43.68
C SER A 68 24.38 -57.56 -43.26
N THR A 69 25.36 -57.09 -42.49
CA THR A 69 25.52 -55.73 -41.99
C THR A 69 25.52 -54.71 -43.15
N PRO A 70 24.58 -53.74 -43.21
CA PRO A 70 24.67 -52.69 -44.20
C PRO A 70 25.80 -51.71 -43.84
N THR A 71 26.61 -51.38 -44.83
CA THR A 71 27.68 -50.38 -44.75
C THR A 71 27.13 -49.03 -44.27
N PRO A 72 27.71 -48.37 -43.25
CA PRO A 72 27.19 -47.10 -42.75
C PRO A 72 27.33 -46.01 -43.82
N LEU A 73 26.20 -45.43 -44.25
CA LEU A 73 26.19 -44.19 -45.00
C LEU A 73 26.61 -43.05 -44.05
N ALA A 74 27.58 -42.24 -44.47
CA ALA A 74 28.04 -41.08 -43.73
C ALA A 74 26.88 -40.09 -43.51
N PHE A 75 26.64 -39.72 -42.25
CA PHE A 75 25.73 -38.62 -41.91
C PHE A 75 26.44 -37.29 -42.21
N GLU A 76 25.74 -36.39 -42.89
CA GLU A 76 26.15 -34.99 -43.05
C GLU A 76 26.49 -34.41 -41.68
N THR A 77 27.69 -33.84 -41.56
CA THR A 77 28.20 -33.29 -40.31
C THR A 77 27.46 -31.98 -40.03
N PHE A 78 26.65 -31.92 -38.95
CA PHE A 78 26.01 -30.69 -38.52
C PHE A 78 27.08 -29.62 -38.26
N THR A 79 27.05 -28.53 -39.01
CA THR A 79 27.88 -27.36 -38.75
C THR A 79 27.45 -26.73 -37.41
N PRO A 80 28.40 -26.36 -36.53
CA PRO A 80 28.05 -25.70 -35.27
C PRO A 80 27.37 -24.36 -35.56
N VAL A 81 26.18 -24.16 -34.98
CA VAL A 81 25.48 -22.88 -35.03
C VAL A 81 26.41 -21.80 -34.47
N PRO A 82 26.66 -20.70 -35.20
CA PRO A 82 27.48 -19.61 -34.70
C PRO A 82 26.96 -19.15 -33.32
N PRO A 83 27.84 -18.86 -32.35
CA PRO A 83 27.40 -18.34 -31.07
C PRO A 83 26.58 -17.06 -31.28
N LEU A 84 25.41 -16.96 -30.64
CA LEU A 84 24.56 -15.77 -30.65
C LEU A 84 25.40 -14.54 -30.26
N GLN A 85 25.71 -13.68 -31.23
CA GLN A 85 26.39 -12.43 -30.95
C GLN A 85 25.44 -11.48 -30.21
N PRO A 86 25.88 -10.81 -29.12
CA PRO A 86 25.07 -9.81 -28.45
C PRO A 86 24.71 -8.69 -29.43
N VAL A 87 23.42 -8.36 -29.55
CA VAL A 87 22.99 -7.20 -30.35
C VAL A 87 23.47 -5.94 -29.61
N VAL A 88 24.54 -5.33 -30.13
CA VAL A 88 25.09 -4.08 -29.59
C VAL A 88 24.33 -2.91 -30.22
N ARG A 89 23.68 -2.09 -29.39
CA ARG A 89 22.93 -0.90 -29.83
C ARG A 89 23.69 0.36 -29.47
N CYS A 90 23.54 1.39 -30.30
CA CYS A 90 24.03 2.74 -29.99
C CYS A 90 23.45 3.24 -28.66
N ASP A 91 22.12 3.30 -28.57
CA ASP A 91 21.40 3.66 -27.35
C ASP A 91 20.90 2.40 -26.64
N ALA A 92 21.42 2.12 -25.43
CA ALA A 92 20.95 1.03 -24.58
C ALA A 92 21.21 1.34 -23.10
N ALA A 93 20.22 1.07 -22.26
CA ALA A 93 20.28 1.34 -20.83
C ALA A 93 20.01 0.09 -19.99
N SER A 94 20.63 0.02 -18.83
CA SER A 94 20.26 -0.93 -17.77
C SER A 94 19.95 -0.19 -16.48
N PHE A 95 18.94 -0.68 -15.78
CA PHE A 95 18.60 -0.23 -14.44
C PHE A 95 19.61 -0.83 -13.45
N VAL A 96 20.08 -0.01 -12.50
CA VAL A 96 20.99 -0.46 -11.44
C VAL A 96 20.25 -0.54 -10.12
N SER A 97 19.62 0.55 -9.69
CA SER A 97 18.87 0.59 -8.42
C SER A 97 17.97 1.82 -8.32
N ASP A 98 16.96 1.73 -7.44
CA ASP A 98 16.35 2.92 -6.88
C ASP A 98 17.31 3.54 -5.87
N VAL A 99 17.66 4.81 -6.06
CA VAL A 99 18.49 5.56 -5.10
C VAL A 99 17.61 6.16 -4.02
N THR A 100 16.44 6.66 -4.40
CA THR A 100 15.42 7.16 -3.47
C THR A 100 14.05 6.55 -3.81
N TYR A 101 13.18 6.47 -2.80
CA TYR A 101 11.83 5.92 -2.91
C TYR A 101 11.78 4.56 -3.64
N PRO A 102 12.36 3.49 -3.07
CA PRO A 102 12.18 2.14 -3.61
C PRO A 102 10.71 1.78 -3.82
N ASP A 103 10.45 0.78 -4.66
CA ASP A 103 9.09 0.39 -5.01
C ASP A 103 8.21 0.08 -3.79
N GLY A 104 7.01 0.66 -3.76
CA GLY A 104 6.05 0.50 -2.69
C GLY A 104 6.26 1.43 -1.49
N THR A 105 7.22 2.36 -1.56
CA THR A 105 7.41 3.40 -0.52
C THR A 105 6.10 4.11 -0.23
N VAL A 106 5.80 4.29 1.06
CA VAL A 106 4.63 5.03 1.52
C VAL A 106 4.92 6.53 1.44
N VAL A 107 4.02 7.28 0.81
CA VAL A 107 4.15 8.73 0.64
C VAL A 107 2.85 9.40 1.07
N SER A 108 2.93 10.47 1.85
CA SER A 108 1.76 11.25 2.24
C SER A 108 1.06 11.87 1.03
N ARG A 109 -0.27 11.97 1.09
CA ARG A 109 -1.08 12.69 0.09
C ARG A 109 -0.48 14.05 -0.22
N GLY A 110 -0.43 14.42 -1.51
CA GLY A 110 0.07 15.73 -1.98
C GLY A 110 1.51 16.08 -1.60
N ASN A 111 2.26 15.16 -0.99
CA ASN A 111 3.65 15.41 -0.64
C ASN A 111 4.51 15.50 -1.90
N THR A 112 5.40 16.50 -1.94
CA THR A 112 6.42 16.59 -2.97
C THR A 112 7.63 15.75 -2.57
N PHE A 113 8.15 14.97 -3.51
CA PHE A 113 9.28 14.10 -3.33
C PHE A 113 10.16 14.03 -4.58
N THR A 114 11.43 13.66 -4.40
CA THR A 114 12.36 13.49 -5.53
C THR A 114 12.71 12.03 -5.70
N LYS A 115 12.20 11.43 -6.78
CA LYS A 115 12.59 10.07 -7.19
C LYS A 115 13.92 10.14 -7.93
N THR A 116 14.86 9.28 -7.54
CA THR A 116 16.15 9.12 -8.19
C THR A 116 16.39 7.65 -8.52
N TRP A 117 16.69 7.39 -9.79
CA TRP A 117 17.14 6.07 -10.25
C TRP A 117 18.61 6.13 -10.62
N ARG A 118 19.36 5.08 -10.28
CA ARG A 118 20.68 4.84 -10.84
C ARG A 118 20.55 3.97 -12.07
N ILE A 119 21.07 4.46 -13.19
CA ILE A 119 21.06 3.74 -14.47
C ILE A 119 22.47 3.67 -15.04
N LYS A 120 22.71 2.70 -15.92
CA LYS A 120 23.98 2.52 -16.63
C LYS A 120 23.78 2.61 -18.13
N ASN A 121 24.65 3.35 -18.81
CA ASN A 121 24.78 3.32 -20.26
C ASN A 121 25.46 2.00 -20.67
N THR A 122 24.71 1.13 -21.34
CA THR A 122 25.19 -0.16 -21.85
C THR A 122 25.25 -0.18 -23.38
N GLY A 123 25.04 0.98 -24.02
CA GLY A 123 25.18 1.16 -25.46
C GLY A 123 26.60 1.56 -25.86
N THR A 124 26.75 1.95 -27.11
CA THR A 124 28.02 2.45 -27.67
C THR A 124 28.05 3.96 -27.85
N CYS A 125 26.91 4.64 -27.73
CA CYS A 125 26.80 6.08 -27.88
C CYS A 125 26.84 6.80 -26.53
N THR A 126 27.58 7.90 -26.47
CA THR A 126 27.60 8.79 -25.30
C THR A 126 26.29 9.57 -25.22
N TRP A 127 25.60 9.49 -24.09
CA TRP A 127 24.39 10.28 -23.85
C TRP A 127 24.79 11.68 -23.43
N THR A 128 24.41 12.70 -24.19
CA THR A 128 24.72 14.09 -23.87
C THR A 128 23.50 14.79 -23.26
N ASN A 129 23.60 16.09 -22.94
CA ASN A 129 22.49 16.89 -22.41
C ASN A 129 21.30 17.06 -23.37
N SER A 130 21.44 16.65 -24.64
CA SER A 130 20.31 16.59 -25.60
C SER A 130 19.43 15.35 -25.39
N TYR A 131 19.89 14.38 -24.60
CA TYR A 131 19.08 13.24 -24.16
C TYR A 131 18.16 13.67 -23.02
N ALA A 132 17.03 13.00 -22.90
CA ALA A 132 16.06 13.27 -21.84
C ALA A 132 15.42 11.99 -21.30
N LEU A 133 15.03 12.03 -20.02
CA LEU A 133 14.07 11.11 -19.45
C LEU A 133 12.66 11.63 -19.77
N VAL A 134 11.81 10.79 -20.35
CA VAL A 134 10.48 11.17 -20.84
C VAL A 134 9.39 10.34 -20.19
N PHE A 135 8.29 11.00 -19.82
CA PHE A 135 7.11 10.34 -19.28
C PHE A 135 6.37 9.61 -20.41
N VAL A 136 5.94 8.38 -20.15
CA VAL A 136 5.30 7.52 -21.16
C VAL A 136 3.85 7.23 -20.80
N SER A 137 3.59 6.79 -19.57
CA SER A 137 2.24 6.38 -19.14
C SER A 137 2.10 6.30 -17.62
N GLY A 138 0.88 6.09 -17.14
CA GLY A 138 0.56 5.95 -15.72
C GLY A 138 0.24 7.29 -15.04
N GLU A 139 0.50 7.36 -13.74
CA GLU A 139 0.41 8.59 -12.96
C GLU A 139 1.63 9.46 -13.24
N LYS A 140 1.38 10.73 -13.56
CA LYS A 140 2.41 11.69 -13.95
C LYS A 140 2.98 12.42 -12.74
N PHE A 141 2.27 12.43 -11.61
CA PHE A 141 2.71 13.07 -10.36
C PHE A 141 3.08 14.55 -10.55
N GLY A 142 2.40 15.26 -11.46
CA GLY A 142 2.68 16.66 -11.77
C GLY A 142 4.03 16.92 -12.47
N ALA A 143 4.75 15.88 -12.91
CA ALA A 143 6.06 16.02 -13.52
C ALA A 143 6.02 16.70 -14.91
N LYS A 144 7.18 17.19 -15.37
CA LYS A 144 7.36 17.62 -16.77
C LYS A 144 7.29 16.40 -17.70
N ASN A 145 6.87 16.62 -18.96
CA ASN A 145 6.86 15.55 -19.98
C ASN A 145 8.27 14.99 -20.28
N ALA A 146 9.29 15.84 -20.14
CA ALA A 146 10.67 15.48 -20.40
C ALA A 146 11.60 16.23 -19.43
N VAL A 147 12.64 15.55 -18.96
CA VAL A 147 13.71 16.10 -18.12
C VAL A 147 15.05 15.78 -18.79
N SER A 148 15.75 16.80 -19.28
CA SER A 148 17.05 16.63 -19.91
C SER A 148 18.10 16.10 -18.92
N LEU A 149 19.02 15.28 -19.42
CA LEU A 149 20.19 14.85 -18.66
C LEU A 149 21.04 16.07 -18.30
N GLN A 150 21.53 16.11 -17.07
CA GLN A 150 22.35 17.22 -16.56
C GLN A 150 23.84 17.04 -16.88
N THR A 151 24.26 15.79 -17.11
CA THR A 151 25.65 15.42 -17.38
C THR A 151 25.72 14.43 -18.54
N SER A 152 26.83 14.47 -19.28
CA SER A 152 27.14 13.47 -20.29
C SER A 152 27.45 12.11 -19.64
N VAL A 153 27.05 11.01 -20.28
CA VAL A 153 27.21 9.64 -19.78
C VAL A 153 27.83 8.77 -20.86
N GLU A 154 29.12 8.48 -20.70
CA GLU A 154 29.88 7.62 -21.60
C GLU A 154 29.41 6.15 -21.53
N PRO A 155 29.63 5.36 -22.60
CA PRO A 155 29.45 3.91 -22.57
C PRO A 155 30.07 3.25 -21.33
N GLY A 156 29.30 2.38 -20.68
CA GLY A 156 29.72 1.64 -19.48
C GLY A 156 29.64 2.44 -18.17
N LYS A 157 29.33 3.74 -18.20
CA LYS A 157 29.20 4.58 -16.99
C LYS A 157 27.78 4.62 -16.45
N THR A 158 27.65 5.01 -15.18
CA THR A 158 26.37 5.17 -14.48
C THR A 158 26.02 6.64 -14.27
N VAL A 159 24.73 6.93 -14.18
CA VAL A 159 24.19 8.25 -13.84
C VAL A 159 22.97 8.11 -12.93
N ASP A 160 22.79 9.09 -12.04
CA ASP A 160 21.61 9.21 -11.19
C ASP A 160 20.65 10.21 -11.83
N LEU A 161 19.49 9.72 -12.29
CA LEU A 161 18.45 10.54 -12.90
C LEU A 161 17.37 10.86 -11.86
N SER A 162 17.13 12.15 -11.64
CA SER A 162 16.19 12.63 -10.63
C SER A 162 15.00 13.37 -11.24
N VAL A 163 13.81 13.14 -10.71
CA VAL A 163 12.58 13.86 -11.06
C VAL A 163 11.86 14.27 -9.78
N GLN A 164 11.48 15.54 -9.69
CA GLN A 164 10.63 16.05 -8.62
C GLN A 164 9.16 15.76 -8.97
N LEU A 165 8.44 15.17 -8.03
CA LEU A 165 7.11 14.60 -8.18
C LEU A 165 6.21 15.02 -7.01
N THR A 166 4.90 15.07 -7.23
CA THR A 166 3.91 15.32 -6.18
C THR A 166 2.91 14.17 -6.14
N ALA A 167 2.77 13.54 -4.97
CA ALA A 167 1.83 12.44 -4.75
C ALA A 167 0.38 12.90 -4.98
N PRO A 168 -0.49 12.06 -5.56
CA PRO A 168 -1.93 12.31 -5.58
C PRO A 168 -2.53 12.62 -4.20
N ASN A 169 -3.69 13.29 -4.19
CA ASN A 169 -4.42 13.63 -2.97
C ASN A 169 -5.39 12.53 -2.49
N GLN A 170 -5.37 11.36 -3.14
CA GLN A 170 -6.21 10.22 -2.83
C GLN A 170 -5.34 9.04 -2.44
N ASP A 171 -5.84 8.21 -1.52
CA ASP A 171 -5.13 6.99 -1.15
C ASP A 171 -5.16 6.00 -2.29
N GLY A 172 -4.06 5.27 -2.43
CA GLY A 172 -3.94 4.24 -3.45
C GLY A 172 -2.50 3.97 -3.84
N ARG A 173 -2.32 2.91 -4.63
CA ARG A 173 -1.03 2.60 -5.23
C ARG A 173 -0.95 3.26 -6.61
N TYR A 174 0.08 4.06 -6.81
CA TYR A 174 0.27 4.82 -8.05
C TYR A 174 1.60 4.46 -8.70
N ARG A 175 1.57 4.32 -10.02
CA ARG A 175 2.77 4.09 -10.83
C ARG A 175 2.87 5.04 -12.00
N GLY A 176 4.07 5.58 -12.22
CA GLY A 176 4.41 6.41 -13.37
C GLY A 176 5.59 5.83 -14.13
N PHE A 177 5.47 5.69 -15.45
CA PHE A 177 6.43 4.98 -16.29
C PHE A 177 7.20 5.94 -17.21
N TRP A 178 8.50 5.70 -17.34
CA TRP A 178 9.45 6.57 -18.01
C TRP A 178 10.41 5.79 -18.91
N GLN A 179 10.89 6.44 -19.97
CA GLN A 179 11.90 5.94 -20.89
C GLN A 179 12.91 7.04 -21.21
N LEU A 180 14.04 6.68 -21.83
CA LEU A 180 15.00 7.65 -22.34
C LEU A 180 14.65 8.05 -23.76
N ARG A 181 15.04 9.26 -24.16
CA ARG A 181 14.91 9.78 -25.51
C ARG A 181 16.24 10.38 -25.93
N ASN A 182 16.72 10.00 -27.12
CA ASN A 182 17.97 10.51 -27.67
C ASN A 182 17.80 11.89 -28.35
N ALA A 183 18.92 12.43 -28.85
CA ALA A 183 18.98 13.74 -29.50
C ALA A 183 18.07 13.87 -30.74
N SER A 184 17.83 12.77 -31.45
CA SER A 184 16.96 12.70 -32.63
C SER A 184 15.47 12.52 -32.27
N GLY A 185 15.15 12.47 -30.98
CA GLY A 185 13.78 12.29 -30.50
C GLY A 185 13.31 10.84 -30.43
N VAL A 186 14.19 9.86 -30.71
CA VAL A 186 13.86 8.44 -30.63
C VAL A 186 13.83 7.99 -29.18
N VAL A 187 12.73 7.37 -28.77
CA VAL A 187 12.56 6.81 -27.42
C VAL A 187 13.15 5.40 -27.38
N PHE A 188 13.92 5.13 -26.33
CA PHE A 188 14.49 3.82 -26.05
C PHE A 188 14.35 3.48 -24.56
N GLY A 189 14.23 2.19 -24.31
CA GLY A 189 13.99 1.63 -22.99
C GLY A 189 15.18 0.88 -22.42
N PHE A 190 14.85 0.00 -21.50
CA PHE A 190 15.78 -0.80 -20.73
C PHE A 190 15.69 -2.28 -21.13
N GLY A 191 16.65 -3.08 -20.67
CA GLY A 191 16.67 -4.52 -20.89
C GLY A 191 17.12 -4.93 -22.30
N THR A 192 17.13 -6.24 -22.55
CA THR A 192 17.69 -6.82 -23.78
C THR A 192 16.96 -6.41 -25.04
N SER A 193 15.65 -6.16 -24.96
CA SER A 193 14.79 -5.71 -26.06
C SER A 193 14.82 -4.19 -26.26
N GLY A 194 15.30 -3.42 -25.27
CA GLY A 194 15.42 -1.96 -25.35
C GLY A 194 14.10 -1.20 -25.35
N ASP A 195 13.02 -1.79 -24.83
CA ASP A 195 11.65 -1.27 -24.82
C ASP A 195 11.03 -1.21 -23.41
N ALA A 196 11.69 -1.79 -22.41
CA ALA A 196 11.22 -1.74 -21.03
C ALA A 196 11.24 -0.30 -20.48
N LYS A 197 10.40 -0.04 -19.49
CA LYS A 197 10.26 1.28 -18.84
C LYS A 197 10.81 1.21 -17.43
N ILE A 198 11.45 2.27 -16.96
CA ILE A 198 11.66 2.46 -15.51
C ILE A 198 10.43 3.15 -14.93
N TYR A 199 10.22 3.02 -13.63
CA TYR A 199 8.99 3.53 -13.03
C TYR A 199 9.16 4.03 -11.60
N VAL A 200 8.20 4.83 -11.18
CA VAL A 200 7.91 5.16 -9.79
C VAL A 200 6.78 4.26 -9.34
N ASP A 201 6.86 3.68 -8.15
CA ASP A 201 5.79 2.91 -7.52
C ASP A 201 5.68 3.33 -6.06
N VAL A 202 4.60 4.02 -5.71
CA VAL A 202 4.37 4.54 -4.35
C VAL A 202 2.97 4.17 -3.87
N ASN A 203 2.88 3.90 -2.57
CA ASN A 203 1.61 3.75 -1.87
C ASN A 203 1.29 5.10 -1.22
N VAL A 204 0.30 5.80 -1.76
CA VAL A 204 -0.17 7.05 -1.19
C VAL A 204 -1.14 6.73 -0.07
N SER A 205 -0.81 7.17 1.14
CA SER A 205 -1.68 7.06 2.31
C SER A 205 -1.36 8.16 3.32
N GLY A 206 -2.25 8.40 4.29
CA GLY A 206 -2.07 9.44 5.31
C GLY A 206 -2.54 10.83 4.85
N TYR A 207 -2.02 11.89 5.47
CA TYR A 207 -2.53 13.25 5.30
C TYR A 207 -1.48 14.18 4.67
N THR A 208 -1.94 15.10 3.82
CA THR A 208 -1.17 16.23 3.30
C THR A 208 -0.85 17.17 4.46
N VAL A 209 0.40 17.23 4.92
CA VAL A 209 0.82 18.31 5.85
C VAL A 209 1.26 19.49 4.99
N THR A 210 0.29 20.32 4.56
CA THR A 210 0.58 21.57 3.84
C THR A 210 0.61 22.79 4.78
N GLY A 211 0.58 22.56 6.09
CA GLY A 211 0.55 23.60 7.11
C GLY A 211 1.31 23.19 8.37
N TYR A 212 0.71 23.41 9.54
CA TYR A 212 1.31 23.13 10.83
C TYR A 212 0.96 21.72 11.34
N ASP A 213 1.97 20.90 11.62
CA ASP A 213 1.80 19.57 12.20
C ASP A 213 1.87 19.66 13.74
N LEU A 214 0.72 19.47 14.39
CA LEU A 214 0.62 19.55 15.85
C LEU A 214 1.40 18.42 16.55
N ALA A 215 1.47 17.23 15.95
CA ALA A 215 2.18 16.10 16.55
C ALA A 215 3.70 16.30 16.43
N ALA A 216 4.19 16.69 15.25
CA ALA A 216 5.61 16.97 15.06
C ALA A 216 6.11 18.15 15.92
N ASN A 217 5.23 19.12 16.21
CA ASN A 217 5.53 20.29 17.04
C ASN A 217 4.93 20.18 18.45
N LEU A 218 4.87 18.97 19.02
CA LEU A 218 4.31 18.68 20.35
C LEU A 218 4.71 19.72 21.42
N CYS A 219 5.99 20.10 21.46
CA CYS A 219 6.52 20.97 22.51
C CYS A 219 6.48 22.47 22.22
N ASP A 220 5.90 22.87 21.09
CA ASP A 220 5.46 24.26 20.90
C ASP A 220 4.18 24.55 21.71
N ALA A 221 3.48 23.50 22.18
CA ALA A 221 2.33 23.63 23.05
C ALA A 221 2.72 23.77 24.53
N ASN A 222 2.05 24.70 25.20
CA ASN A 222 2.02 24.74 26.66
C ASN A 222 0.97 23.74 27.16
N TRP A 223 1.44 22.60 27.65
CA TRP A 223 0.61 21.53 28.22
C TRP A 223 0.28 21.80 29.69
N ARG A 224 -0.99 21.60 30.05
CA ARG A 224 -1.47 21.74 31.43
C ARG A 224 -2.67 20.83 31.70
N ASN A 225 -2.86 20.48 32.96
CA ASN A 225 -4.13 19.96 33.45
C ASN A 225 -4.95 21.09 34.13
N ALA A 226 -5.86 20.75 35.04
CA ALA A 226 -6.64 21.73 35.79
C ALA A 226 -5.78 22.54 36.78
N ASP A 227 -4.75 21.92 37.35
CA ASP A 227 -4.04 22.41 38.54
C ASP A 227 -2.65 22.99 38.22
N LYS A 228 -1.98 22.46 37.19
CA LYS A 228 -0.56 22.78 36.92
C LYS A 228 -0.16 22.62 35.45
N LYS A 229 1.00 23.19 35.14
CA LYS A 229 1.74 22.96 33.89
C LYS A 229 2.35 21.55 33.89
N LEU A 230 2.32 20.90 32.73
CA LEU A 230 2.86 19.56 32.51
C LEU A 230 4.18 19.62 31.71
N PRO A 231 5.08 18.63 31.87
CA PRO A 231 6.30 18.54 31.08
C PRO A 231 6.01 18.23 29.61
N CYS A 232 6.96 18.60 28.73
CA CYS A 232 6.95 18.22 27.33
C CYS A 232 8.34 17.75 26.87
N PRO A 233 8.46 16.57 26.23
CA PRO A 233 7.41 15.54 26.16
C PRO A 233 7.01 15.07 27.56
N GLY A 234 5.78 14.56 27.69
CA GLY A 234 5.31 13.96 28.94
C GLY A 234 5.97 12.61 29.22
N THR A 235 5.72 12.07 30.41
CA THR A 235 6.08 10.68 30.75
C THR A 235 4.84 9.81 30.61
N ASP A 236 4.95 8.72 29.85
CA ASP A 236 3.85 7.76 29.69
C ASP A 236 3.44 7.18 31.05
N GLY A 237 2.13 7.13 31.30
CA GLY A 237 1.54 6.70 32.57
C GLY A 237 1.55 7.75 33.71
N ASP A 238 1.97 8.99 33.47
CA ASP A 238 1.90 10.04 34.49
C ASP A 238 0.42 10.33 34.87
N LYS A 239 0.10 10.11 36.15
CA LYS A 239 -1.24 10.32 36.72
C LYS A 239 -1.73 11.77 36.59
N ASP A 240 -0.81 12.73 36.49
CA ASP A 240 -1.17 14.15 36.37
C ASP A 240 -1.56 14.52 34.92
N GLY A 241 -1.41 13.57 33.98
CA GLY A 241 -1.68 13.71 32.56
C GLY A 241 -0.39 13.92 31.76
N PHE A 242 -0.39 13.51 30.50
CA PHE A 242 0.78 13.61 29.63
C PHE A 242 0.39 13.77 28.16
N ALA A 243 1.31 14.33 27.38
CA ALA A 243 1.25 14.34 25.93
C ALA A 243 2.59 13.88 25.35
N ILE A 244 2.55 12.93 24.42
CA ILE A 244 3.73 12.35 23.77
C ILE A 244 3.47 12.11 22.28
N VAL A 245 4.56 12.09 21.50
CA VAL A 245 4.51 11.67 20.11
C VAL A 245 4.72 10.16 20.03
N MET A 246 3.89 9.48 19.24
CA MET A 246 4.05 8.08 18.92
C MET A 246 4.43 7.92 17.45
N ASP A 247 5.47 7.14 17.16
CA ASP A 247 5.67 6.60 15.81
C ASP A 247 4.76 5.38 15.66
N LYS A 248 3.94 5.39 14.61
CA LYS A 248 3.09 4.26 14.24
C LYS A 248 2.16 3.75 15.35
N PRO A 249 1.29 4.60 15.93
CA PRO A 249 0.32 4.13 16.90
C PRO A 249 -0.64 3.15 16.24
N ARG A 250 -0.98 2.11 16.98
CA ARG A 250 -2.07 1.21 16.64
C ARG A 250 -3.37 1.81 17.17
N MET A 251 -4.28 2.13 16.27
CA MET A 251 -5.57 2.74 16.59
C MET A 251 -6.58 1.68 17.02
N GLU A 252 -7.71 2.14 17.56
CA GLU A 252 -8.82 1.30 18.01
C GLU A 252 -9.26 0.25 16.98
N ASP A 253 -9.33 0.60 15.70
CA ASP A 253 -9.66 -0.30 14.57
C ASP A 253 -8.59 -1.37 14.27
N GLY A 254 -7.56 -1.46 15.11
CA GLY A 254 -6.46 -2.41 14.99
C GLY A 254 -5.42 -2.02 13.94
N ASP A 255 -5.66 -0.98 13.14
CA ASP A 255 -4.71 -0.56 12.12
C ASP A 255 -3.59 0.31 12.71
N VAL A 256 -2.44 0.26 12.05
CA VAL A 256 -1.30 1.12 12.36
C VAL A 256 -1.35 2.37 11.48
N ARG A 257 -1.19 3.54 12.08
CA ARG A 257 -1.18 4.84 11.37
C ARG A 257 0.22 5.45 11.35
N GLY A 258 0.37 6.69 10.87
CA GLY A 258 1.65 7.39 10.79
C GLY A 258 2.12 7.94 12.14
N ILE A 259 2.59 9.18 12.20
CA ILE A 259 2.87 9.86 13.48
C ILE A 259 1.54 10.18 14.18
N GLY A 260 1.48 9.95 15.49
CA GLY A 260 0.32 10.30 16.32
C GLY A 260 0.68 11.15 17.53
N LEU A 261 -0.23 12.04 17.91
CA LEU A 261 -0.19 12.77 19.16
C LEU A 261 -1.07 12.04 20.18
N LEU A 262 -0.43 11.38 21.16
CA LEU A 262 -1.14 10.79 22.28
C LEU A 262 -1.28 11.83 23.39
N THR A 263 -2.51 12.03 23.87
CA THR A 263 -2.79 12.81 25.07
C THR A 263 -3.56 11.97 26.06
N HIS A 264 -3.11 11.97 27.31
CA HIS A 264 -3.80 11.34 28.42
C HIS A 264 -4.18 12.42 29.42
N PRO A 265 -5.49 12.63 29.70
CA PRO A 265 -5.93 13.55 30.73
C PRO A 265 -5.42 13.17 32.12
N GLN A 266 -5.46 14.11 33.06
CA GLN A 266 -5.24 13.82 34.48
C GLN A 266 -6.12 12.63 34.93
N GLN A 267 -5.56 11.67 35.66
CA GLN A 267 -6.24 10.46 36.12
C GLN A 267 -7.14 10.75 37.34
N VAL A 268 -8.15 11.57 37.12
CA VAL A 268 -9.21 11.91 38.07
C VAL A 268 -10.54 11.91 37.34
N ARG A 269 -11.64 11.92 38.09
CA ARG A 269 -12.98 12.07 37.51
C ARG A 269 -13.06 13.39 36.74
N ASP A 270 -13.51 13.33 35.49
CA ASP A 270 -13.61 14.48 34.58
C ASP A 270 -12.25 15.20 34.37
N GLY A 271 -11.15 14.42 34.43
CA GLY A 271 -9.80 14.91 34.24
C GLY A 271 -9.58 15.57 32.88
N LEU A 272 -8.67 16.54 32.85
CA LEU A 272 -8.44 17.41 31.71
C LEU A 272 -6.96 17.46 31.34
N ILE A 273 -6.70 17.55 30.04
CA ILE A 273 -5.42 18.00 29.49
C ILE A 273 -5.70 19.03 28.40
N ILE A 274 -4.96 20.15 28.42
CA ILE A 274 -5.01 21.20 27.41
C ILE A 274 -3.60 21.43 26.88
N GLY A 275 -3.44 21.36 25.56
CA GLY A 275 -2.26 21.87 24.86
C GLY A 275 -2.60 23.17 24.14
N LYS A 276 -2.01 24.29 24.55
CA LYS A 276 -2.11 25.57 23.84
C LYS A 276 -0.85 25.81 23.02
N TYR A 277 -0.95 25.64 21.71
CA TYR A 277 0.16 25.89 20.77
C TYR A 277 0.48 27.38 20.67
N ALA A 278 1.74 27.67 20.34
CA ALA A 278 2.17 29.02 19.98
C ALA A 278 1.31 29.60 18.83
N PRO A 279 1.18 30.93 18.73
CA PRO A 279 0.44 31.55 17.63
C PRO A 279 1.02 31.13 16.28
N ILE A 280 0.17 30.58 15.41
CA ILE A 280 0.50 30.24 14.03
C ILE A 280 -0.33 31.09 13.07
N THR A 281 0.23 31.35 11.89
CA THR A 281 -0.51 32.00 10.81
C THR A 281 -1.42 30.99 10.13
N ILE A 282 -2.73 31.23 10.19
CA ILE A 282 -3.73 30.47 9.45
C ILE A 282 -4.14 31.29 8.24
N GLN A 283 -4.06 30.70 7.05
CA GLN A 283 -4.46 31.32 5.80
C GLN A 283 -5.92 30.97 5.46
N GLN A 284 -6.54 31.81 4.64
CA GLN A 284 -7.86 31.50 4.11
C GLN A 284 -7.80 30.21 3.29
N GLY A 285 -8.63 29.23 3.65
CA GLY A 285 -8.66 27.91 3.01
C GLY A 285 -7.89 26.82 3.76
N ASP A 286 -7.22 27.16 4.86
CA ASP A 286 -6.62 26.14 5.72
C ASP A 286 -7.72 25.31 6.42
N HIS A 287 -7.45 24.01 6.55
CA HIS A 287 -8.34 23.07 7.21
C HIS A 287 -7.57 22.28 8.27
N PHE A 288 -8.17 22.15 9.46
CA PHE A 288 -7.72 21.15 10.42
C PHE A 288 -8.14 19.75 9.96
N ARG A 289 -7.20 18.81 9.97
CA ARG A 289 -7.45 17.39 9.65
C ARG A 289 -6.70 16.53 10.65
N ALA A 290 -7.41 15.59 11.27
CA ALA A 290 -6.84 14.57 12.14
C ALA A 290 -7.75 13.35 12.13
N LEU A 291 -7.17 12.17 12.37
CA LEU A 291 -7.93 11.01 12.84
C LEU A 291 -7.92 11.07 14.37
N ILE A 292 -9.11 11.13 14.97
CA ILE A 292 -9.29 11.20 16.42
C ILE A 292 -9.90 9.87 16.85
N GLY A 293 -9.33 9.24 17.88
CA GLY A 293 -9.81 7.97 18.40
C GLY A 293 -8.98 7.48 19.58
N CYS A 294 -9.35 6.32 20.09
CA CYS A 294 -8.63 5.65 21.16
C CYS A 294 -7.46 4.83 20.60
N LEU A 295 -6.46 4.56 21.46
CA LEU A 295 -5.43 3.56 21.13
C LEU A 295 -6.02 2.16 21.22
N TYR A 296 -5.41 1.23 20.48
CA TYR A 296 -5.75 -0.18 20.55
C TYR A 296 -5.67 -0.70 22.01
N LYS A 297 -6.72 -1.39 22.47
CA LYS A 297 -6.89 -1.90 23.85
C LYS A 297 -6.92 -0.85 24.96
N ALA A 298 -7.14 0.43 24.65
CA ALA A 298 -7.39 1.46 25.66
C ALA A 298 -8.82 1.37 26.20
N ASN A 299 -9.15 0.28 26.91
CA ASN A 299 -10.51 -0.05 27.37
C ASN A 299 -11.14 1.00 28.30
N ASP A 300 -10.33 1.87 28.87
CA ASP A 300 -10.72 2.98 29.74
C ASP A 300 -10.87 4.32 28.99
N CYS A 301 -10.64 4.33 27.68
CA CYS A 301 -10.78 5.52 26.85
C CYS A 301 -12.26 5.90 26.72
N ASN A 302 -12.62 7.01 27.35
CA ASN A 302 -13.88 7.72 27.18
C ASN A 302 -13.60 9.21 27.36
N MET A 303 -13.38 9.91 26.25
CA MET A 303 -12.87 11.28 26.25
C MET A 303 -13.57 12.18 25.25
N ILE A 304 -13.66 13.46 25.58
CA ILE A 304 -14.10 14.50 24.67
C ILE A 304 -12.86 15.23 24.14
N PHE A 305 -12.58 15.06 22.86
CA PHE A 305 -11.59 15.88 22.17
C PHE A 305 -12.24 17.17 21.69
N LYS A 306 -11.65 18.33 22.00
CA LYS A 306 -12.14 19.64 21.57
C LYS A 306 -11.02 20.42 20.90
N LEU A 307 -11.29 20.90 19.69
CA LEU A 307 -10.42 21.84 18.99
C LEU A 307 -11.00 23.25 19.10
N ALA A 308 -10.16 24.21 19.47
CA ALA A 308 -10.53 25.62 19.57
C ALA A 308 -9.39 26.52 19.10
N TYR A 309 -9.73 27.75 18.73
CA TYR A 309 -8.77 28.78 18.33
C TYR A 309 -9.00 30.08 19.11
N GLN A 310 -7.96 30.92 19.14
CA GLN A 310 -7.98 32.24 19.73
C GLN A 310 -7.20 33.19 18.79
N ILE A 311 -7.75 34.38 18.51
CA ILE A 311 -7.06 35.40 17.71
C ILE A 311 -6.63 36.52 18.67
N GLY A 312 -5.33 36.71 18.86
CA GLY A 312 -4.81 37.62 19.89
C GLY A 312 -5.36 37.26 21.27
N ASP A 313 -5.84 38.25 22.01
CA ASP A 313 -6.43 38.07 23.35
C ASP A 313 -7.97 37.93 23.32
N ASN A 314 -8.55 37.70 22.15
CA ASN A 314 -10.00 37.54 22.01
C ASN A 314 -10.51 36.27 22.71
N GLN A 315 -11.83 36.13 22.81
CA GLN A 315 -12.46 34.92 23.35
C GLN A 315 -12.08 33.66 22.54
N ILE A 316 -11.88 32.55 23.24
CA ILE A 316 -11.62 31.24 22.63
C ILE A 316 -12.88 30.78 21.90
N ARG A 317 -12.73 30.36 20.65
CA ARG A 317 -13.82 29.87 19.80
C ARG A 317 -13.62 28.40 19.45
N SER A 318 -14.66 27.59 19.64
CA SER A 318 -14.63 26.17 19.29
C SER A 318 -14.66 25.99 17.78
N LEU A 319 -13.79 25.13 17.24
CA LEU A 319 -13.82 24.66 15.84
C LEU A 319 -14.55 23.33 15.72
N GLY A 320 -14.43 22.46 16.73
CA GLY A 320 -15.07 21.15 16.71
C GLY A 320 -14.92 20.42 18.04
N GLN A 321 -15.75 19.41 18.22
CA GLN A 321 -15.74 18.52 19.36
C GLN A 321 -16.13 17.11 18.92
N TRP A 322 -15.42 16.12 19.42
CA TRP A 322 -15.59 14.70 19.09
C TRP A 322 -15.54 13.89 20.39
N HIS A 323 -16.43 12.92 20.51
CA HIS A 323 -16.45 11.99 21.63
C HIS A 323 -15.78 10.70 21.17
N GLY A 324 -14.67 10.34 21.81
CA GLY A 324 -13.98 9.08 21.59
C GLY A 324 -14.27 8.14 22.76
N VAL A 325 -14.82 6.97 22.45
CA VAL A 325 -15.02 5.87 23.39
C VAL A 325 -14.38 4.66 22.77
N TYR A 326 -13.64 3.87 23.56
CA TYR A 326 -13.17 2.57 23.10
C TYR A 326 -14.33 1.58 23.11
N GLU A 327 -14.80 1.19 21.92
CA GLU A 327 -15.95 0.30 21.73
C GLU A 327 -15.53 -1.18 21.58
N GLY A 328 -14.24 -1.45 21.41
CA GLY A 328 -13.68 -2.80 21.29
C GLY A 328 -13.79 -3.39 19.88
N ASP A 329 -13.15 -4.56 19.71
CA ASP A 329 -13.34 -5.45 18.56
C ASP A 329 -14.28 -6.61 18.94
#